data_AF-A0AAN6E855-F1
#
_entry.id   AF-A0AAN6E855-F1
#
_cell.length_a   1.000
_cell.length_b   1.000
_cell.length_c   1.000
_cell.angle_alpha   90.00
_cell.angle_beta   90.00
_cell.angle_gamma   90.00
#
_symmetry.space_group_name_H-M   'P 1'
#
loop_
_entity.id
_entity.type
_entity.pdbx_description
1 polymer ?
#
loop_
_entity_poly.entity_id
_entity_poly.type
_entity_poly.pdbx_seq_one_letter_code
_entity_poly.pdbx_strand_id
1 'polypeptide(L)'
;DVAGAVQGFPLDTDSAALAAWLRAEVLPTLQPAQWPAVVAWIEQRARALEARLQRPADALQLVALLDHPAQPAPALTPQQLVDTPRSSARLSHFVPECVFLRQQLADIAHLHSAHGLVLTLDAHAQLSYSAIATALLDRVVAPELLSVAYAEHFAPYARRHALDCAELVHAYCIADMDASVGGAWEPRVLALLSCLHSDMSGAQPTAARTGHARALGAVALEAMRRSAIPWSSGVDEAAQKALEVLDRFGSDDEVAVLAREAREQLRLMRLKRMLRAHGLGDAHISDTRMAGAVLQWLARRPGADVMRDVLQLVDAYHHLSRTAAYVLRLQALCETGDTDAVAALIGFIDSEEHGVQPVARLVPLEVARRTLCWTRDLLDSMAFGADASRELFRRHV
;
A
#
# COMPACT_ATOMS: atom_id res chain seq x y z
N ASP A 1 -27.78 -42.18 -36.94
CA ASP A 1 -27.14 -42.05 -35.63
C ASP A 1 -26.41 -40.70 -35.60
N VAL A 2 -27.02 -39.71 -34.93
CA VAL A 2 -26.52 -38.32 -34.93
C VAL A 2 -25.26 -38.19 -34.08
N ALA A 3 -25.12 -38.97 -33.01
CA ALA A 3 -23.95 -38.94 -32.14
C ALA A 3 -22.69 -39.42 -32.88
N GLY A 4 -22.79 -40.48 -33.70
CA GLY A 4 -21.69 -40.95 -34.53
C GLY A 4 -21.28 -39.98 -35.64
N ALA A 5 -22.24 -39.28 -36.25
CA ALA A 5 -21.95 -38.29 -37.30
C ALA A 5 -21.18 -37.08 -36.77
N VAL A 6 -21.47 -36.68 -35.53
CA VAL A 6 -20.86 -35.51 -34.88
C VAL A 6 -19.41 -35.79 -34.41
N GLN A 7 -19.05 -37.05 -34.14
CA GLN A 7 -17.67 -37.44 -33.79
C GLN A 7 -16.65 -37.30 -34.94
N GLY A 8 -17.11 -37.27 -36.20
CA GLY A 8 -16.25 -37.24 -37.39
C GLY A 8 -15.65 -35.87 -37.73
N PHE A 9 -16.04 -34.79 -37.06
CA PHE A 9 -15.58 -33.44 -37.41
C PHE A 9 -14.14 -33.16 -36.94
N PRO A 10 -13.21 -32.81 -37.85
CA PRO A 10 -11.86 -32.36 -37.49
C PRO A 10 -11.87 -31.16 -36.54
N LEU A 11 -10.87 -31.04 -35.65
CA LEU A 11 -10.79 -29.97 -34.65
C LEU A 11 -10.56 -28.57 -35.25
N ASP A 12 -9.99 -28.49 -36.45
CA ASP A 12 -9.72 -27.28 -37.23
C ASP A 12 -10.92 -26.75 -38.01
N THR A 13 -12.05 -27.46 -37.97
CA THR A 13 -13.31 -27.00 -38.58
C THR A 13 -13.72 -25.65 -37.98
N ASP A 14 -14.20 -24.73 -38.82
CA ASP A 14 -14.70 -23.42 -38.37
C ASP A 14 -15.80 -23.56 -37.32
N SER A 15 -15.48 -23.17 -36.08
CA SER A 15 -16.37 -23.29 -34.93
C SER A 15 -17.65 -22.47 -35.10
N ALA A 16 -17.60 -21.36 -35.84
CA ALA A 16 -18.78 -20.51 -36.06
C ALA A 16 -19.78 -21.17 -37.01
N ALA A 17 -19.31 -21.68 -38.15
CA ALA A 17 -20.13 -22.45 -39.09
C ALA A 17 -20.69 -23.73 -38.44
N LEU A 18 -19.86 -24.44 -37.68
CA LEU A 18 -20.27 -25.64 -36.95
C LEU A 18 -21.33 -25.32 -35.90
N ALA A 19 -21.17 -24.25 -35.12
CA ALA A 19 -22.14 -23.83 -34.12
C ALA A 19 -23.48 -23.42 -34.75
N ALA A 20 -23.46 -22.73 -35.90
CA ALA A 20 -24.66 -22.35 -36.63
C ALA A 20 -25.42 -23.58 -37.16
N TRP A 21 -24.71 -24.55 -37.74
CA TRP A 21 -25.31 -25.80 -38.22
C TRP A 21 -25.88 -26.64 -37.06
N LEU A 22 -25.14 -26.80 -35.97
CA LEU A 22 -25.62 -27.51 -34.78
C LEU A 22 -26.91 -26.89 -34.24
N ARG A 23 -26.96 -25.55 -34.16
CA ARG A 23 -28.14 -24.81 -33.68
C ARG A 23 -29.37 -24.98 -34.58
N ALA A 24 -29.17 -24.96 -35.89
CA ALA A 24 -30.28 -24.96 -36.86
C ALA A 24 -30.80 -26.38 -37.16
N GLU A 25 -29.90 -27.34 -37.35
CA GLU A 25 -30.24 -28.65 -37.94
C GLU A 25 -30.22 -29.79 -36.91
N VAL A 26 -29.31 -29.74 -35.95
CA VAL A 26 -29.07 -30.85 -35.02
C VAL A 26 -29.88 -30.69 -33.73
N LEU A 27 -29.65 -29.62 -32.97
CA LEU A 27 -30.27 -29.44 -31.66
C LEU A 27 -31.82 -29.51 -31.67
N PRO A 28 -32.53 -28.98 -32.67
CA PRO A 28 -33.99 -29.07 -32.73
C PRO A 28 -34.53 -30.48 -33.02
N THR A 29 -33.72 -31.36 -33.61
CA THR A 29 -34.13 -32.69 -34.09
C THR A 29 -33.71 -33.82 -33.15
N LEU A 30 -32.95 -33.50 -32.08
CA LEU A 30 -32.45 -34.49 -31.12
C LEU A 30 -33.57 -35.10 -30.26
N GLN A 31 -33.55 -36.42 -30.15
CA GLN A 31 -34.36 -37.12 -29.16
C GLN A 31 -33.76 -36.98 -27.75
N PRO A 32 -34.56 -37.01 -26.68
CA PRO A 32 -34.06 -36.90 -25.30
C PRO A 32 -32.96 -37.93 -24.94
N ALA A 33 -33.00 -39.12 -25.52
CA ALA A 33 -31.98 -40.16 -25.31
C ALA A 33 -30.62 -39.84 -25.96
N GLN A 34 -30.58 -38.96 -26.95
CA GLN A 34 -29.36 -38.58 -27.69
C GLN A 34 -28.68 -37.35 -27.10
N TRP A 35 -29.42 -36.53 -26.34
CA TRP A 35 -28.93 -35.32 -25.70
C TRP A 35 -27.65 -35.54 -24.87
N PRO A 36 -27.58 -36.52 -23.95
CA PRO A 36 -26.38 -36.76 -23.14
C PRO A 36 -25.09 -36.97 -23.95
N ALA A 37 -25.17 -37.71 -25.06
CA ALA A 37 -24.02 -37.99 -25.91
C ALA A 37 -23.56 -36.74 -26.68
N VAL A 38 -24.50 -35.89 -27.12
CA VAL A 38 -24.20 -34.64 -27.82
C VAL A 38 -23.60 -33.61 -26.86
N VAL A 39 -24.12 -33.51 -25.62
CA VAL A 39 -23.55 -32.62 -24.59
C VAL A 39 -22.11 -33.01 -24.27
N ALA A 40 -21.87 -34.29 -23.96
CA ALA A 40 -20.53 -34.79 -23.65
C ALA A 40 -19.55 -34.52 -24.81
N TRP A 41 -20.01 -34.65 -26.06
CA TRP A 41 -19.21 -34.30 -27.22
C TRP A 41 -18.94 -32.79 -27.33
N ILE A 42 -19.94 -31.92 -27.12
CA ILE A 42 -19.76 -30.45 -27.15
C ILE A 42 -18.74 -30.03 -26.09
N GLU A 43 -18.85 -30.57 -24.87
CA GLU A 43 -17.91 -30.30 -23.79
C GLU A 43 -16.49 -30.78 -24.12
N GLN A 44 -16.35 -32.04 -24.56
CA GLN A 44 -15.04 -32.60 -24.92
C GLN A 44 -14.39 -31.82 -26.06
N ARG A 45 -15.18 -31.40 -27.05
CA ARG A 45 -14.71 -30.59 -28.17
C ARG A 45 -14.30 -29.20 -27.72
N ALA A 46 -15.08 -28.53 -26.88
CA ALA A 46 -14.72 -27.21 -26.34
C ALA A 46 -13.40 -27.27 -25.54
N ARG A 47 -13.23 -28.29 -24.69
CA ARG A 47 -11.95 -28.52 -23.98
C ARG A 47 -10.80 -28.80 -24.94
N ALA A 48 -11.02 -29.57 -26.00
CA ALA A 48 -9.99 -29.87 -26.99
C ALA A 48 -9.60 -28.64 -27.85
N LEU A 49 -10.56 -27.78 -28.19
CA LEU A 49 -10.31 -26.52 -28.91
C LEU A 49 -9.45 -25.57 -28.07
N GLU A 50 -9.77 -25.43 -26.79
CA GLU A 50 -8.98 -24.61 -25.88
C GLU A 50 -7.58 -25.23 -25.68
N ALA A 51 -7.49 -26.50 -25.31
CA ALA A 51 -6.22 -27.14 -24.95
C ALA A 51 -5.24 -27.25 -26.13
N ARG A 52 -5.73 -27.42 -27.37
CA ARG A 52 -4.86 -27.65 -28.54
C ARG A 52 -4.69 -26.42 -29.43
N LEU A 53 -5.69 -25.54 -29.49
CA LEU A 53 -5.69 -24.38 -30.38
C LEU A 53 -5.68 -23.04 -29.63
N GLN A 54 -5.81 -23.03 -28.30
CA GLN A 54 -5.88 -21.81 -27.48
C GLN A 54 -6.96 -20.82 -27.96
N ARG A 55 -8.09 -21.34 -28.44
CA ARG A 55 -9.24 -20.56 -28.92
C ARG A 55 -10.41 -20.63 -27.93
N PRO A 56 -10.34 -19.93 -26.78
CA PRO A 56 -11.39 -19.98 -25.76
C PRO A 56 -12.72 -19.37 -26.24
N ALA A 57 -12.68 -18.38 -27.16
CA ALA A 57 -13.90 -17.78 -27.73
C ALA A 57 -14.70 -18.77 -28.58
N ASP A 58 -14.00 -19.54 -29.43
CA ASP A 58 -14.59 -20.64 -30.21
C ASP A 58 -15.17 -21.74 -29.30
N ALA A 59 -14.41 -22.14 -28.27
CA ALA A 59 -14.85 -23.12 -27.29
C ALA A 59 -16.11 -22.64 -26.55
N LEU A 60 -16.15 -21.35 -26.16
CA LEU A 60 -17.31 -20.73 -25.52
C LEU A 60 -18.53 -20.72 -26.44
N GLN A 61 -18.35 -20.43 -27.74
CA GLN A 61 -19.45 -20.43 -28.71
C GLN A 61 -20.12 -21.80 -28.82
N LEU A 62 -19.35 -22.89 -28.74
CA LEU A 62 -19.89 -24.25 -28.74
C LEU A 62 -20.64 -24.57 -27.45
N VAL A 63 -20.07 -24.23 -26.28
CA VAL A 63 -20.73 -24.49 -24.99
C VAL A 63 -22.01 -23.65 -24.83
N ALA A 64 -22.04 -22.42 -25.37
CA ALA A 64 -23.23 -21.56 -25.37
C ALA A 64 -24.43 -22.15 -26.16
N LEU A 65 -24.21 -23.15 -27.01
CA LEU A 65 -25.30 -23.87 -27.69
C LEU A 65 -26.18 -24.65 -26.71
N LEU A 66 -25.62 -24.99 -25.54
CA LEU A 66 -26.30 -25.72 -24.47
C LEU A 66 -27.22 -24.83 -23.63
N ASP A 67 -27.19 -23.51 -23.81
CA ASP A 67 -28.02 -22.54 -23.08
C ASP A 67 -29.49 -22.49 -23.57
N HIS A 68 -29.86 -23.30 -24.57
CA HIS A 68 -31.27 -23.43 -24.99
C HIS A 68 -32.05 -24.37 -24.05
N PRO A 69 -33.29 -24.00 -23.67
CA PRO A 69 -33.99 -24.62 -22.56
C PRO A 69 -34.37 -26.07 -22.89
N ALA A 70 -33.90 -27.00 -22.06
CA ALA A 70 -34.73 -28.14 -21.73
C ALA A 70 -36.10 -27.60 -21.27
N GLN A 71 -37.17 -28.18 -21.79
CA GLN A 71 -38.57 -27.90 -21.45
C GLN A 71 -38.77 -27.59 -19.95
N PRO A 72 -39.75 -26.73 -19.58
CA PRO A 72 -40.00 -26.42 -18.18
C PRO A 72 -40.26 -27.71 -17.40
N ALA A 73 -39.40 -28.00 -16.41
CA ALA A 73 -39.63 -29.07 -15.47
C ALA A 73 -40.94 -28.80 -14.69
N PRO A 74 -41.79 -29.81 -14.42
CA PRO A 74 -42.98 -29.60 -13.61
C PRO A 74 -42.55 -29.14 -12.21
N ALA A 75 -43.24 -28.12 -11.68
CA ALA A 75 -42.97 -27.59 -10.35
C ALA A 75 -43.11 -28.69 -9.29
N LEU A 76 -41.99 -29.04 -8.64
CA LEU A 76 -41.99 -29.96 -7.49
C LEU A 76 -42.52 -29.21 -6.27
N THR A 77 -43.44 -29.84 -5.54
CA THR A 77 -43.98 -29.27 -4.30
C THR A 77 -42.97 -29.42 -3.15
N PRO A 78 -43.03 -28.56 -2.11
CA PRO A 78 -42.07 -28.57 -1.00
C PRO A 78 -41.92 -29.92 -0.29
N GLN A 79 -42.95 -30.77 -0.32
CA GLN A 79 -42.92 -32.11 0.27
C GLN A 79 -42.08 -33.11 -0.52
N GLN A 80 -41.94 -32.94 -1.84
CA GLN A 80 -41.13 -33.83 -2.68
C GLN A 80 -39.62 -33.57 -2.58
N LEU A 81 -39.22 -32.47 -1.93
CA LEU A 81 -37.82 -32.10 -1.70
C LEU A 81 -37.23 -32.76 -0.43
N VAL A 82 -38.10 -33.22 0.48
CA VAL A 82 -37.70 -33.76 1.80
C VAL A 82 -37.37 -35.25 1.71
N ASP A 83 -38.03 -35.99 0.79
CA ASP A 83 -37.91 -37.45 0.69
C ASP A 83 -36.87 -37.93 -0.33
N THR A 84 -36.15 -37.01 -1.01
CA THR A 84 -35.07 -37.37 -1.93
C THR A 84 -33.76 -37.63 -1.17
N PRO A 85 -33.23 -38.86 -1.13
CA PRO A 85 -31.92 -39.12 -0.55
C PRO A 85 -30.83 -38.39 -1.34
N ARG A 86 -29.85 -37.78 -0.65
CA ARG A 86 -28.70 -37.06 -1.24
C ARG A 86 -27.83 -37.91 -2.19
N SER A 87 -28.08 -39.22 -2.26
CA SER A 87 -27.47 -40.14 -3.22
C SER A 87 -28.54 -41.01 -3.89
N SER A 88 -29.33 -40.44 -4.79
CA SER A 88 -30.00 -41.23 -5.82
C SER A 88 -29.51 -40.80 -7.19
N ALA A 89 -28.59 -41.61 -7.71
CA ALA A 89 -28.30 -41.68 -9.13
C ALA A 89 -29.60 -42.03 -9.87
N ARG A 90 -30.29 -41.01 -10.39
CA ARG A 90 -31.31 -41.09 -11.45
C ARG A 90 -31.63 -39.67 -11.95
N LEU A 91 -31.07 -39.35 -13.11
CA LEU A 91 -31.58 -38.35 -14.07
C LEU A 91 -31.67 -36.90 -13.58
N SER A 92 -30.54 -36.28 -13.24
CA SER A 92 -30.35 -34.81 -13.25
C SER A 92 -28.91 -34.42 -12.88
N HIS A 93 -27.93 -34.73 -13.75
CA HIS A 93 -26.53 -34.35 -13.54
C HIS A 93 -25.87 -33.61 -14.72
N PHE A 94 -26.61 -33.23 -15.76
CA PHE A 94 -25.99 -32.67 -16.99
C PHE A 94 -25.83 -31.15 -17.04
N VAL A 95 -26.39 -30.40 -16.08
CA VAL A 95 -26.41 -28.93 -16.12
C VAL A 95 -25.28 -28.25 -15.32
N PRO A 96 -24.79 -28.78 -14.17
CA PRO A 96 -23.78 -28.07 -13.37
C PRO A 96 -22.40 -27.94 -14.03
N GLU A 97 -21.92 -28.99 -14.71
CA GLU A 97 -20.56 -29.02 -15.28
C GLU A 97 -20.43 -28.14 -16.53
N CYS A 98 -21.46 -28.11 -17.39
CA CYS A 98 -21.53 -27.20 -18.54
C CYS A 98 -21.51 -25.73 -18.11
N VAL A 99 -22.25 -25.38 -17.05
CA VAL A 99 -22.35 -24.01 -16.55
C VAL A 99 -21.00 -23.54 -16.00
N PHE A 100 -20.29 -24.41 -15.28
CA PHE A 100 -18.95 -24.12 -14.76
C PHE A 100 -17.92 -23.96 -15.89
N LEU A 101 -17.87 -24.92 -16.83
CA LEU A 101 -16.96 -24.84 -17.98
C LEU A 101 -17.21 -23.58 -18.81
N ARG A 102 -18.48 -23.22 -19.04
CA ARG A 102 -18.85 -21.99 -19.74
C ARG A 102 -18.33 -20.76 -19.02
N GLN A 103 -18.47 -20.70 -17.69
CA GLN A 103 -18.00 -19.56 -16.90
C GLN A 103 -16.47 -19.43 -16.96
N GLN A 104 -15.74 -20.55 -16.89
CA GLN A 104 -14.29 -20.58 -17.06
C GLN A 104 -13.88 -20.10 -18.46
N LEU A 105 -14.49 -20.65 -19.53
CA LEU A 105 -14.18 -20.25 -20.90
C LEU A 105 -14.53 -18.79 -21.18
N ALA A 106 -15.63 -18.28 -20.62
CA ALA A 106 -16.01 -16.88 -20.72
C ALA A 106 -15.00 -15.94 -20.03
N ASP A 107 -14.49 -16.35 -18.88
CA ASP A 107 -13.47 -15.60 -18.15
C ASP A 107 -12.12 -15.63 -18.88
N ILE A 108 -11.69 -16.80 -19.37
CA ILE A 108 -10.47 -16.94 -20.16
C ILE A 108 -10.55 -16.14 -21.46
N ALA A 109 -11.66 -16.22 -22.20
CA ALA A 109 -11.86 -15.42 -23.41
C ALA A 109 -11.82 -13.91 -23.12
N HIS A 110 -12.35 -13.49 -21.96
CA HIS A 110 -12.26 -12.10 -21.52
C HIS A 110 -10.83 -11.70 -21.17
N LEU A 111 -10.10 -12.53 -20.43
CA LEU A 111 -8.68 -12.32 -20.08
C LEU A 111 -7.80 -12.20 -21.34
N HIS A 112 -8.04 -13.03 -22.35
CA HIS A 112 -7.33 -12.98 -23.63
C HIS A 112 -7.63 -11.70 -24.40
N SER A 113 -8.91 -11.32 -24.51
CA SER A 113 -9.35 -10.20 -25.36
C SER A 113 -9.16 -8.83 -24.71
N ALA A 114 -9.46 -8.69 -23.41
CA ALA A 114 -9.45 -7.40 -22.71
C ALA A 114 -8.11 -7.10 -22.02
N HIS A 115 -7.36 -8.13 -21.62
CA HIS A 115 -6.13 -7.99 -20.84
C HIS A 115 -4.90 -8.58 -21.54
N GLY A 116 -5.08 -9.20 -22.72
CA GLY A 116 -4.01 -9.91 -23.43
C GLY A 116 -3.38 -11.04 -22.63
N LEU A 117 -4.04 -11.54 -21.58
CA LEU A 117 -3.51 -12.57 -20.68
C LEU A 117 -3.88 -13.95 -21.22
N VAL A 118 -2.92 -14.61 -21.87
CA VAL A 118 -3.11 -15.94 -22.45
C VAL A 118 -2.97 -17.00 -21.35
N LEU A 119 -4.09 -17.41 -20.76
CA LEU A 119 -4.19 -18.56 -19.86
C LEU A 119 -4.86 -19.74 -20.55
N THR A 120 -4.41 -20.96 -20.21
CA THR A 120 -5.11 -22.19 -20.61
C THR A 120 -6.23 -22.53 -19.62
N LEU A 121 -7.17 -23.39 -20.01
CA LEU A 121 -8.24 -23.84 -19.12
C LEU A 121 -7.70 -24.58 -17.89
N ASP A 122 -6.65 -25.39 -18.07
CA ASP A 122 -6.00 -26.10 -16.97
C ASP A 122 -5.30 -25.12 -16.00
N ALA A 123 -4.57 -24.13 -16.52
CA ALA A 123 -3.96 -23.10 -15.70
C ALA A 123 -5.01 -22.25 -14.96
N HIS A 124 -6.11 -21.88 -15.63
CA HIS A 124 -7.22 -21.15 -15.01
C HIS A 124 -7.89 -21.96 -13.90
N ALA A 125 -8.06 -23.27 -14.07
CA ALA A 125 -8.66 -24.14 -13.06
C ALA A 125 -7.77 -24.32 -11.81
N GLN A 126 -6.45 -24.20 -11.96
CA GLN A 126 -5.50 -24.34 -10.85
C GLN A 126 -5.24 -23.02 -10.09
N LEU A 127 -5.45 -21.87 -10.74
CA LEU A 127 -5.20 -20.57 -10.15
C LEU A 127 -6.45 -20.02 -9.47
N SER A 128 -6.26 -19.37 -8.33
CA SER A 128 -7.32 -18.55 -7.73
C SER A 128 -7.53 -17.25 -8.52
N TYR A 129 -8.71 -16.64 -8.41
CA TYR A 129 -8.96 -15.31 -8.99
C TYR A 129 -7.96 -14.26 -8.49
N SER A 130 -7.53 -14.36 -7.22
CA SER A 130 -6.47 -13.50 -6.66
C SER A 130 -5.12 -13.71 -7.36
N ALA A 131 -4.72 -14.96 -7.62
CA ALA A 131 -3.47 -15.27 -8.30
C ALA A 131 -3.47 -14.82 -9.77
N ILE A 132 -4.63 -14.88 -10.43
CA ILE A 132 -4.79 -14.32 -11.78
C ILE A 132 -4.68 -12.79 -11.75
N ALA A 133 -5.27 -12.14 -10.74
CA ALA A 133 -5.16 -10.69 -10.59
C ALA A 133 -3.70 -10.25 -10.34
N THR A 134 -2.95 -10.97 -9.49
CA THR A 134 -1.51 -10.67 -9.29
C THR A 134 -0.70 -10.92 -10.56
N ALA A 135 -1.02 -11.96 -11.33
CA ALA A 135 -0.36 -12.22 -12.62
C ALA A 135 -0.55 -11.07 -13.63
N LEU A 136 -1.66 -10.32 -13.56
CA LEU A 136 -1.85 -9.11 -14.37
C LEU A 136 -0.84 -8.01 -14.01
N LEU A 137 -0.49 -7.85 -12.73
CA LEU A 137 0.53 -6.90 -12.27
C LEU A 137 1.95 -7.39 -12.58
N ASP A 138 2.21 -8.70 -12.45
CA ASP A 138 3.53 -9.29 -12.70
C ASP A 138 4.00 -9.15 -14.15
N ARG A 139 3.07 -9.05 -15.10
CA ARG A 139 3.39 -8.82 -16.52
C ARG A 139 4.01 -7.45 -16.80
N VAL A 140 3.82 -6.50 -15.90
CA VAL A 140 4.37 -5.17 -16.06
C VAL A 140 5.83 -5.19 -15.64
N VAL A 141 6.74 -5.13 -16.61
CA VAL A 141 8.19 -5.12 -16.32
C VAL A 141 8.64 -3.73 -15.82
N ALA A 142 8.11 -2.67 -16.43
CA ALA A 142 8.47 -1.28 -16.15
C ALA A 142 7.53 -0.67 -15.09
N PRO A 143 8.02 -0.30 -13.89
CA PRO A 143 7.19 0.18 -12.78
C PRO A 143 6.31 1.39 -13.12
N GLU A 144 6.77 2.28 -14.00
CA GLU A 144 6.03 3.46 -14.47
C GLU A 144 4.72 3.11 -15.21
N LEU A 145 4.64 1.91 -15.80
CA LEU A 145 3.45 1.41 -16.48
C LEU A 145 2.44 0.73 -15.54
N LEU A 146 2.79 0.54 -14.26
CA LEU A 146 1.90 -0.12 -13.29
C LEU A 146 0.62 0.67 -13.06
N SER A 147 0.67 2.01 -13.12
CA SER A 147 -0.53 2.84 -12.96
C SER A 147 -1.57 2.58 -14.06
N VAL A 148 -1.11 2.43 -15.30
CA VAL A 148 -1.96 2.11 -16.46
C VAL A 148 -2.48 0.69 -16.34
N ALA A 149 -1.62 -0.29 -16.08
CA ALA A 149 -2.02 -1.68 -15.91
C ALA A 149 -2.98 -1.87 -14.71
N TYR A 150 -2.81 -1.10 -13.64
CA TYR A 150 -3.70 -1.08 -12.50
C TYR A 150 -5.11 -0.66 -12.91
N ALA A 151 -5.23 0.49 -13.58
CA ALA A 151 -6.50 1.08 -13.98
C ALA A 151 -7.21 0.31 -15.10
N GLU A 152 -6.47 -0.17 -16.10
CA GLU A 152 -7.02 -0.81 -17.30
C GLU A 152 -7.18 -2.33 -17.18
N HIS A 153 -6.41 -2.98 -16.30
CA HIS A 153 -6.40 -4.44 -16.23
C HIS A 153 -6.74 -4.99 -14.85
N PHE A 154 -5.96 -4.63 -13.83
CA PHE A 154 -6.12 -5.18 -12.49
C PHE A 154 -7.46 -4.79 -11.84
N ALA A 155 -7.76 -3.49 -11.74
CA ALA A 155 -8.96 -3.01 -11.06
C ALA A 155 -10.28 -3.41 -11.76
N PRO A 156 -10.38 -3.41 -13.11
CA PRO A 156 -11.56 -3.95 -13.79
C PRO A 156 -11.76 -5.45 -13.53
N TYR A 157 -10.69 -6.25 -13.57
CA TYR A 157 -10.76 -7.68 -13.31
C TYR A 157 -11.16 -7.99 -11.86
N ALA A 158 -10.54 -7.31 -10.89
CA ALA A 158 -10.88 -7.47 -9.48
C ALA A 158 -12.34 -7.11 -9.20
N ARG A 159 -12.87 -6.02 -9.79
CA ARG A 159 -14.29 -5.64 -9.66
C ARG A 159 -15.24 -6.68 -10.27
N ARG A 160 -14.89 -7.24 -11.44
CA ARG A 160 -15.69 -8.28 -12.10
C ARG A 160 -15.87 -9.52 -11.22
N HIS A 161 -14.85 -9.86 -10.45
CA HIS A 161 -14.84 -11.02 -9.54
C HIS A 161 -15.11 -10.68 -8.07
N ALA A 162 -15.59 -9.46 -7.79
CA ALA A 162 -15.91 -8.97 -6.45
C ALA A 162 -14.75 -9.12 -5.44
N LEU A 163 -13.51 -8.93 -5.91
CA LEU A 163 -12.31 -8.97 -5.08
C LEU A 163 -12.03 -7.61 -4.44
N ASP A 164 -11.49 -7.62 -3.23
CA ASP A 164 -11.00 -6.40 -2.58
C ASP A 164 -9.68 -5.97 -3.24
N CYS A 165 -9.75 -4.91 -4.04
CA CYS A 165 -8.60 -4.37 -4.76
C CYS A 165 -7.52 -3.88 -3.81
N ALA A 166 -7.89 -3.26 -2.68
CA ALA A 166 -6.94 -2.68 -1.76
C ALA A 166 -6.18 -3.77 -0.99
N GLU A 167 -6.91 -4.80 -0.55
CA GLU A 167 -6.30 -5.94 0.16
C GLU A 167 -5.39 -6.76 -0.77
N LEU A 168 -5.78 -6.96 -2.03
CA LEU A 168 -4.93 -7.64 -3.02
C LEU A 168 -3.64 -6.88 -3.30
N VAL A 169 -3.71 -5.56 -3.46
CA VAL A 169 -2.50 -4.74 -3.63
C VAL A 169 -1.64 -4.77 -2.37
N HIS A 170 -2.25 -4.71 -1.18
CA HIS A 170 -1.52 -4.86 0.07
C HIS A 170 -0.75 -6.17 0.11
N ALA A 171 -1.43 -7.31 -0.06
CA ALA A 171 -0.80 -8.63 -0.08
C ALA A 171 0.30 -8.75 -1.15
N TYR A 172 0.06 -8.19 -2.35
CA TYR A 172 1.04 -8.17 -3.43
C TYR A 172 2.30 -7.37 -3.06
N CYS A 173 2.15 -6.16 -2.54
CA CYS A 173 3.27 -5.31 -2.13
C CYS A 173 4.10 -5.97 -1.01
N ILE A 174 3.46 -6.60 -0.02
CA ILE A 174 4.19 -7.32 1.03
C ILE A 174 5.02 -8.46 0.42
N ALA A 175 4.43 -9.28 -0.44
CA ALA A 175 5.12 -10.37 -1.12
C ALA A 175 6.28 -9.88 -2.00
N ASP A 176 6.10 -8.79 -2.75
CA ASP A 176 7.16 -8.19 -3.58
C ASP A 176 8.31 -7.65 -2.73
N MET A 177 8.00 -7.02 -1.58
CA MET A 177 9.01 -6.59 -0.61
C MET A 177 9.72 -7.74 0.08
N ASP A 178 9.07 -8.88 0.32
CA ASP A 178 9.66 -10.09 0.93
C ASP A 178 10.60 -10.81 -0.04
N ALA A 179 10.22 -10.88 -1.31
CA ALA A 179 11.01 -11.55 -2.35
C ALA A 179 12.21 -10.71 -2.82
N SER A 180 12.13 -9.38 -2.69
CA SER A 180 13.14 -8.46 -3.20
C SER A 180 14.32 -8.26 -2.25
N VAL A 181 15.53 -8.17 -2.81
CA VAL A 181 16.76 -7.82 -2.07
C VAL A 181 17.14 -6.37 -2.34
N GLY A 182 17.57 -5.63 -1.31
CA GLY A 182 18.28 -4.36 -1.48
C GLY A 182 17.46 -3.21 -2.08
N GLY A 183 16.14 -3.17 -1.83
CA GLY A 183 15.27 -2.06 -2.26
C GLY A 183 14.74 -2.16 -3.70
N ALA A 184 14.96 -3.28 -4.40
CA ALA A 184 14.45 -3.48 -5.77
C ALA A 184 12.90 -3.38 -5.89
N TRP A 185 12.19 -3.62 -4.78
CA TRP A 185 10.75 -3.47 -4.66
C TRP A 185 10.27 -2.00 -4.75
N GLU A 186 11.14 -1.03 -4.44
CA GLU A 186 10.74 0.36 -4.18
C GLU A 186 9.94 1.00 -5.33
N PRO A 187 10.42 1.01 -6.59
CA PRO A 187 9.69 1.67 -7.67
C PRO A 187 8.29 1.07 -7.90
N ARG A 188 8.16 -0.26 -7.76
CA ARG A 188 6.93 -1.01 -8.00
C ARG A 188 5.91 -0.74 -6.89
N VAL A 189 6.33 -0.85 -5.64
CA VAL A 189 5.45 -0.58 -4.49
C VAL A 189 5.04 0.88 -4.43
N LEU A 190 5.93 1.82 -4.73
CA LEU A 190 5.59 3.25 -4.76
C LEU A 190 4.56 3.57 -5.84
N ALA A 191 4.66 2.95 -7.03
CA ALA A 191 3.66 3.10 -8.08
C ALA A 191 2.28 2.57 -7.61
N LEU A 192 2.23 1.41 -6.95
CA LEU A 192 0.99 0.84 -6.44
C LEU A 192 0.40 1.64 -5.26
N LEU A 193 1.24 2.16 -4.37
CA LEU A 193 0.83 3.09 -3.30
C LEU A 193 0.18 4.35 -3.88
N SER A 194 0.73 4.87 -4.99
CA SER A 194 0.13 6.02 -5.67
C SER A 194 -1.27 5.70 -6.22
N CYS A 195 -1.48 4.48 -6.74
CA CYS A 195 -2.78 4.00 -7.22
C CYS A 195 -3.79 3.86 -6.07
N LEU A 196 -3.36 3.26 -4.95
CA LEU A 196 -4.18 3.15 -3.75
C LEU A 196 -4.58 4.53 -3.20
N HIS A 197 -3.66 5.49 -3.24
CA HIS A 197 -3.97 6.86 -2.81
C HIS A 197 -4.95 7.56 -3.78
N SER A 198 -4.78 7.41 -5.09
CA SER A 198 -5.68 8.01 -6.08
C SER A 198 -7.13 7.53 -5.90
N ASP A 199 -7.32 6.24 -5.58
CA ASP A 199 -8.64 5.69 -5.33
C ASP A 199 -9.34 6.30 -4.10
N MET A 200 -8.57 6.84 -3.16
CA MET A 200 -9.04 7.45 -1.90
C MET A 200 -9.17 8.97 -1.95
N SER A 201 -8.79 9.58 -3.07
CA SER A 201 -8.87 11.03 -3.26
C SER A 201 -10.33 11.49 -3.24
N GLY A 202 -10.71 12.30 -2.23
CA GLY A 202 -12.09 12.79 -2.06
C GLY A 202 -13.10 11.77 -1.51
N ALA A 203 -12.68 10.56 -1.13
CA ALA A 203 -13.58 9.56 -0.56
C ALA A 203 -14.07 9.92 0.85
N GLN A 204 -15.34 9.62 1.14
CA GLN A 204 -15.94 9.76 2.47
C GLN A 204 -15.76 8.48 3.30
N PRO A 205 -15.73 8.58 4.65
CA PRO A 205 -15.62 7.43 5.53
C PRO A 205 -16.80 6.46 5.38
N THR A 206 -16.51 5.23 4.93
CA THR A 206 -17.42 4.09 4.86
C THR A 206 -16.62 2.84 5.20
N ALA A 207 -17.26 1.74 5.64
CA ALA A 207 -16.54 0.54 6.06
C ALA A 207 -15.54 0.01 5.01
N ALA A 208 -15.93 -0.03 3.73
CA ALA A 208 -15.05 -0.43 2.64
C ALA A 208 -13.88 0.55 2.41
N ARG A 209 -14.14 1.86 2.53
CA ARG A 209 -13.11 2.90 2.39
C ARG A 209 -12.15 2.92 3.59
N THR A 210 -12.62 2.58 4.78
CA THR A 210 -11.75 2.39 5.95
C THR A 210 -10.81 1.20 5.73
N GLY A 211 -11.31 0.08 5.19
CA GLY A 211 -10.47 -1.05 4.78
C GLY A 211 -9.37 -0.64 3.80
N HIS A 212 -9.73 0.13 2.77
CA HIS A 212 -8.77 0.69 1.81
C HIS A 212 -7.73 1.61 2.47
N ALA A 213 -8.16 2.50 3.38
CA ALA A 213 -7.26 3.37 4.13
C ALA A 213 -6.25 2.56 4.96
N ARG A 214 -6.69 1.46 5.59
CA ARG A 214 -5.80 0.55 6.34
C ARG A 214 -4.79 -0.12 5.42
N ALA A 215 -5.21 -0.65 4.27
CA ALA A 215 -4.31 -1.26 3.29
C ALA A 215 -3.23 -0.26 2.81
N LEU A 216 -3.62 0.96 2.43
CA LEU A 216 -2.70 2.03 2.04
C LEU A 216 -1.70 2.34 3.18
N GLY A 217 -2.19 2.51 4.40
CA GLY A 217 -1.36 2.81 5.57
C GLY A 217 -0.40 1.68 5.92
N ALA A 218 -0.85 0.43 5.87
CA ALA A 218 -0.04 -0.75 6.15
C ALA A 218 1.10 -0.91 5.14
N VAL A 219 0.83 -0.79 3.83
CA VAL A 219 1.87 -0.85 2.80
C VAL A 219 2.88 0.29 2.97
N ALA A 220 2.40 1.52 3.20
CA ALA A 220 3.29 2.68 3.37
C ALA A 220 4.20 2.52 4.60
N LEU A 221 3.63 2.06 5.73
CA LEU A 221 4.38 1.82 6.94
C LEU A 221 5.43 0.71 6.78
N GLU A 222 5.09 -0.36 6.06
CA GLU A 222 6.03 -1.44 5.80
C GLU A 222 7.16 -1.00 4.84
N ALA A 223 6.82 -0.22 3.82
CA ALA A 223 7.81 0.41 2.95
C ALA A 223 8.80 1.28 3.76
N MET A 224 8.31 2.07 4.72
CA MET A 224 9.16 2.87 5.61
C MET A 224 10.08 2.00 6.48
N ARG A 225 9.55 0.91 7.06
CA ARG A 225 10.33 -0.01 7.92
C ARG A 225 11.44 -0.75 7.17
N ARG A 226 11.20 -1.11 5.91
CA ARG A 226 12.14 -1.86 5.07
C ARG A 226 13.13 -0.99 4.32
N SER A 227 12.89 0.31 4.25
CA SER A 227 13.77 1.24 3.57
C SER A 227 15.03 1.51 4.38
N ALA A 228 16.17 1.61 3.70
CA ALA A 228 17.42 2.03 4.33
C ALA A 228 17.28 3.48 4.82
N ILE A 229 17.73 3.78 6.05
CA ILE A 229 17.65 5.14 6.59
C ILE A 229 18.93 5.92 6.24
N PRO A 230 18.83 7.15 5.71
CA PRO A 230 17.61 7.85 5.31
C PRO A 230 17.02 7.29 4.01
N TRP A 231 15.70 7.10 4.00
CA TRP A 231 15.01 6.57 2.82
C TRP A 231 14.80 7.65 1.76
N SER A 232 14.40 7.21 0.57
CA SER A 232 14.23 8.05 -0.62
C SER A 232 13.11 9.08 -0.47
N SER A 233 13.11 10.10 -1.33
CA SER A 233 12.00 11.07 -1.39
C SER A 233 10.67 10.41 -1.81
N GLY A 234 10.71 9.32 -2.58
CA GLY A 234 9.52 8.58 -2.97
C GLY A 234 8.81 7.95 -1.77
N VAL A 235 9.56 7.35 -0.85
CA VAL A 235 9.02 6.79 0.40
C VAL A 235 8.48 7.89 1.32
N ASP A 236 9.14 9.06 1.37
CA ASP A 236 8.62 10.23 2.10
C ASP A 236 7.26 10.70 1.57
N GLU A 237 7.17 10.91 0.25
CA GLU A 237 5.94 11.38 -0.39
C GLU A 237 4.81 10.38 -0.19
N ALA A 238 5.09 9.08 -0.32
CA ALA A 238 4.11 8.03 -0.08
C ALA A 238 3.64 8.00 1.39
N ALA A 239 4.57 8.12 2.35
CA ALA A 239 4.24 8.17 3.77
C ALA A 239 3.36 9.39 4.12
N GLN A 240 3.68 10.56 3.56
CA GLN A 240 2.90 11.78 3.78
C GLN A 240 1.49 11.68 3.19
N LYS A 241 1.36 11.18 1.95
CA LYS A 241 0.07 10.93 1.29
C LYS A 241 -0.77 9.89 2.03
N ALA A 242 -0.13 8.85 2.59
CA ALA A 242 -0.81 7.86 3.41
C ALA A 242 -1.34 8.49 4.71
N LEU A 243 -0.54 9.30 5.41
CA LEU A 243 -0.97 10.01 6.61
C LEU A 243 -2.18 10.93 6.37
N GLU A 244 -2.20 11.66 5.25
CA GLU A 244 -3.34 12.51 4.89
C GLU A 244 -4.66 11.73 4.71
N VAL A 245 -4.55 10.47 4.26
CA VAL A 245 -5.69 9.55 4.21
C VAL A 245 -6.01 9.05 5.62
N LEU A 246 -5.04 8.53 6.36
CA LEU A 246 -5.28 7.97 7.69
C LEU A 246 -5.90 9.00 8.65
N ASP A 247 -5.48 10.27 8.57
CA ASP A 247 -6.00 11.35 9.43
C ASP A 247 -7.46 11.68 9.15
N ARG A 248 -7.91 11.55 7.89
CA ARG A 248 -9.33 11.69 7.55
C ARG A 248 -10.18 10.53 8.07
N PHE A 249 -9.60 9.35 8.21
CA PHE A 249 -10.29 8.12 8.62
C PHE A 249 -10.04 7.74 10.08
N GLY A 250 -9.39 8.62 10.85
CA GLY A 250 -8.90 8.35 12.22
C GLY A 250 -9.96 8.13 13.31
N SER A 251 -11.24 8.01 12.95
CA SER A 251 -12.29 7.55 13.88
C SER A 251 -12.19 6.05 14.20
N ASP A 252 -11.47 5.30 13.36
CA ASP A 252 -11.24 3.88 13.52
C ASP A 252 -9.94 3.59 14.29
N ASP A 253 -9.99 2.70 15.29
CA ASP A 253 -8.86 2.43 16.18
C ASP A 253 -7.63 1.88 15.44
N GLU A 254 -7.82 0.97 14.49
CA GLU A 254 -6.72 0.38 13.71
C GLU A 254 -6.06 1.43 12.80
N VAL A 255 -6.87 2.28 12.15
CA VAL A 255 -6.37 3.42 11.35
C VAL A 255 -5.58 4.39 12.22
N ALA A 256 -6.07 4.70 13.43
CA ALA A 256 -5.40 5.59 14.36
C ALA A 256 -4.04 5.02 14.83
N VAL A 257 -3.95 3.70 15.06
CA VAL A 257 -2.69 3.03 15.38
C VAL A 257 -1.70 3.15 14.21
N LEU A 258 -2.11 2.84 12.98
CA LEU A 258 -1.27 2.99 11.80
C LEU A 258 -0.78 4.43 11.62
N ALA A 259 -1.66 5.42 11.80
CA ALA A 259 -1.31 6.83 11.70
C ALA A 259 -0.27 7.23 12.75
N ARG A 260 -0.39 6.72 13.98
CA ARG A 260 0.59 6.98 15.05
C ARG A 260 1.94 6.35 14.73
N GLU A 261 1.96 5.11 14.26
CA GLU A 261 3.19 4.41 13.89
C GLU A 261 3.91 5.07 12.72
N ALA A 262 3.17 5.46 11.68
CA ALA A 262 3.73 6.19 10.53
C ALA A 262 4.31 7.55 10.94
N ARG A 263 3.63 8.30 11.82
CA ARG A 263 4.18 9.56 12.37
C ARG A 263 5.47 9.32 13.14
N GLU A 264 5.55 8.27 13.94
CA GLU A 264 6.76 7.95 14.70
C GLU A 264 7.92 7.58 13.77
N GLN A 265 7.68 6.75 12.75
CA GLN A 265 8.71 6.43 11.77
C GLN A 265 9.20 7.66 11.02
N LEU A 266 8.31 8.57 10.58
CA LEU A 266 8.69 9.85 9.97
C LEU A 266 9.50 10.72 10.93
N ARG A 267 9.11 10.79 12.21
CA ARG A 267 9.84 11.54 13.25
C ARG A 267 11.27 11.00 13.42
N LEU A 268 11.43 9.68 13.55
CA LEU A 268 12.73 9.02 13.69
C LEU A 268 13.62 9.24 12.46
N MET A 269 13.04 9.11 11.27
CA MET A 269 13.76 9.37 10.02
C MET A 269 14.22 10.84 9.93
N ARG A 270 13.34 11.80 10.22
CA ARG A 270 13.69 13.24 10.17
C ARG A 270 14.82 13.53 11.15
N LEU A 271 14.78 12.92 12.33
CA LEU A 271 15.85 13.03 13.31
C LEU A 271 17.16 12.45 12.77
N LYS A 272 17.14 11.27 12.15
CA LYS A 272 18.34 10.66 11.56
C LYS A 272 18.94 11.52 10.44
N ARG A 273 18.10 12.11 9.57
CA ARG A 273 18.56 13.04 8.52
C ARG A 273 19.22 14.27 9.10
N MET A 274 18.59 14.88 10.11
CA MET A 274 19.16 16.03 10.83
C MET A 274 20.52 15.67 11.41
N LEU A 275 20.63 14.57 12.18
CA LEU A 275 21.90 14.13 12.76
C LEU A 275 22.97 13.89 11.69
N ARG A 276 22.61 13.26 10.57
CA ARG A 276 23.54 13.02 9.45
C ARG A 276 24.01 14.33 8.80
N ALA A 277 23.12 15.31 8.63
CA ALA A 277 23.47 16.63 8.09
C ALA A 277 24.51 17.36 8.97
N HIS A 278 24.47 17.13 10.28
CA HIS A 278 25.47 17.64 11.22
C HIS A 278 26.71 16.76 11.35
N GLY A 279 26.82 15.64 10.64
CA GLY A 279 27.95 14.71 10.71
C GLY A 279 27.87 13.68 11.85
N LEU A 280 26.71 13.53 12.48
CA LEU A 280 26.40 12.55 13.53
C LEU A 280 25.65 11.33 12.97
N GLY A 281 26.02 10.89 11.77
CA GLY A 281 25.33 9.79 11.06
C GLY A 281 25.31 8.46 11.83
N ASP A 282 26.34 8.19 12.64
CA ASP A 282 26.46 6.93 13.40
C ASP A 282 25.82 6.98 14.79
N ALA A 283 25.27 8.14 15.18
CA ALA A 283 24.58 8.28 16.45
C ALA A 283 23.39 7.32 16.53
N HIS A 284 23.37 6.51 17.59
CA HIS A 284 22.24 5.66 17.92
C HIS A 284 21.13 6.51 18.54
N ILE A 285 20.02 6.66 17.81
CA ILE A 285 18.85 7.42 18.27
C ILE A 285 18.28 6.83 19.57
N SER A 286 18.43 5.53 19.79
CA SER A 286 17.98 4.88 21.02
C SER A 286 18.81 5.22 22.27
N ASP A 287 20.01 5.80 22.11
CA ASP A 287 20.86 6.16 23.25
C ASP A 287 20.44 7.52 23.83
N THR A 288 19.52 7.48 24.79
CA THR A 288 19.03 8.66 25.50
C THR A 288 20.10 9.37 26.31
N ARG A 289 21.20 8.71 26.69
CA ARG A 289 22.27 9.32 27.48
C ARG A 289 23.08 10.33 26.67
N MET A 290 23.20 10.08 25.36
CA MET A 290 23.93 10.95 24.44
C MET A 290 23.14 12.20 24.05
N ALA A 291 21.80 12.17 24.20
CA ALA A 291 20.92 13.25 23.76
C ALA A 291 21.26 14.61 24.37
N GLY A 292 21.66 14.67 25.64
CA GLY A 292 22.09 15.92 26.30
C GLY A 292 23.39 16.48 25.72
N ALA A 293 24.38 15.62 25.45
CA ALA A 293 25.65 16.04 24.83
C ALA A 293 25.44 16.51 23.38
N VAL A 294 24.58 15.82 22.62
CA VAL A 294 24.19 16.22 21.26
C VAL A 294 23.46 17.55 21.27
N LEU A 295 22.54 17.77 22.23
CA LEU A 295 21.86 19.04 22.41
C LEU A 295 22.83 20.19 22.65
N GLN A 296 23.75 20.02 23.61
CA GLN A 296 24.75 21.06 23.93
C GLN A 296 25.66 21.36 22.73
N TRP A 297 26.07 20.33 22.02
CA TRP A 297 26.91 20.48 20.85
C TRP A 297 26.18 21.14 19.66
N LEU A 298 24.94 20.74 19.37
CA LEU A 298 24.12 21.32 18.30
C LEU A 298 23.81 22.79 18.60
N ALA A 299 23.40 23.12 19.83
CA ALA A 299 23.06 24.49 20.22
C ALA A 299 24.24 25.46 20.05
N ARG A 300 25.49 24.97 20.09
CA ARG A 300 26.71 25.76 19.92
C ARG A 300 27.20 25.87 18.47
N ARG A 301 26.58 25.17 17.51
CA ARG A 301 26.94 25.24 16.08
C ARG A 301 26.53 26.59 15.46
N PRO A 302 27.32 27.19 14.57
CA PRO A 302 26.86 28.33 13.78
C PRO A 302 25.81 27.90 12.75
N GLY A 303 24.82 28.76 12.46
CA GLY A 303 23.78 28.50 11.45
C GLY A 303 22.40 29.02 11.83
N ALA A 304 21.59 29.39 10.82
CA ALA A 304 20.25 29.94 11.00
C ALA A 304 19.22 28.85 11.41
N ASP A 305 19.33 27.64 10.87
CA ASP A 305 18.38 26.55 11.11
C ASP A 305 18.65 25.75 12.39
N VAL A 306 19.73 26.06 13.12
CA VAL A 306 20.19 25.31 14.30
C VAL A 306 19.12 25.20 15.37
N MET A 307 18.34 26.27 15.60
CA MET A 307 17.31 26.24 16.64
C MET A 307 16.17 25.27 16.26
N ARG A 308 15.80 25.19 14.98
CA ARG A 308 14.78 24.25 14.50
C ARG A 308 15.24 22.80 14.68
N ASP A 309 16.50 22.50 14.34
CA ASP A 309 17.10 21.17 14.51
C ASP A 309 17.21 20.79 15.99
N VAL A 310 17.58 21.75 16.84
CA VAL A 310 17.65 21.58 18.29
C VAL A 310 16.26 21.30 18.88
N LEU A 311 15.22 22.03 18.47
CA LEU A 311 13.86 21.77 18.94
C LEU A 311 13.34 20.42 18.45
N GLN A 312 13.68 20.02 17.23
CA GLN A 312 13.36 18.70 16.72
C GLN A 312 14.01 17.58 17.57
N LEU A 313 15.24 17.79 18.03
CA LEU A 313 15.89 16.87 18.97
C LEU A 313 15.19 16.84 20.33
N VAL A 314 14.87 18.00 20.90
CA VAL A 314 14.16 18.10 22.18
C VAL A 314 12.81 17.38 22.10
N ASP A 315 12.08 17.59 21.02
CA ASP A 315 10.79 16.96 20.77
C ASP A 315 10.93 15.45 20.58
N ALA A 316 12.10 14.95 20.17
CA ALA A 316 12.41 13.53 20.08
C ALA A 316 12.65 12.86 21.46
N TYR A 317 13.13 13.60 22.45
CA TYR A 317 13.55 13.06 23.74
C TYR A 317 12.85 13.74 24.91
N HIS A 318 11.89 13.05 25.55
CA HIS A 318 11.05 13.59 26.63
C HIS A 318 11.80 14.14 27.87
N HIS A 319 13.06 13.75 28.07
CA HIS A 319 13.87 14.22 29.20
C HIS A 319 14.60 15.54 28.89
N LEU A 320 14.60 15.99 27.63
CA LEU A 320 15.16 17.28 27.24
C LEU A 320 14.11 18.37 27.41
N SER A 321 14.58 19.57 27.77
CA SER A 321 13.72 20.73 27.99
C SER A 321 13.94 21.76 26.88
N ARG A 322 12.85 22.25 26.29
CA ARG A 322 12.88 23.37 25.31
C ARG A 322 13.52 24.62 25.93
N THR A 323 13.20 24.92 27.18
CA THR A 323 13.82 26.01 27.94
C THR A 323 15.34 25.85 28.05
N ALA A 324 15.83 24.64 28.34
CA ALA A 324 17.27 24.39 28.40
C ALA A 324 17.93 24.58 27.03
N ALA A 325 17.28 24.14 25.96
CA ALA A 325 17.75 24.32 24.60
C ALA A 325 17.86 25.80 24.19
N TYR A 326 16.84 26.62 24.49
CA TYR A 326 16.88 28.07 24.24
C TYR A 326 18.00 28.76 25.02
N VAL A 327 18.17 28.44 26.30
CA VAL A 327 19.24 29.00 27.14
C VAL A 327 20.62 28.63 26.59
N LEU A 328 20.84 27.35 26.24
CA LEU A 328 22.12 26.91 25.65
C LEU A 328 22.44 27.65 24.34
N ARG A 329 21.42 27.89 23.50
CA ARG A 329 21.60 28.63 22.25
C ARG A 329 21.91 30.11 22.50
N LEU A 330 21.18 30.75 23.41
CA LEU A 330 21.45 32.15 23.80
C LEU A 330 22.86 32.31 24.38
N GLN A 331 23.28 31.39 25.26
CA GLN A 331 24.65 31.36 25.79
C GLN A 331 25.68 31.29 24.66
N ALA A 332 25.49 30.38 23.71
CA ALA A 332 26.40 30.23 22.57
C ALA A 332 26.46 31.51 21.69
N LEU A 333 25.31 32.13 21.41
CA LEU A 333 25.27 33.36 20.61
C LEU A 333 25.91 34.55 21.35
N CYS A 334 25.68 34.68 22.66
CA CYS A 334 26.33 35.68 23.50
C CYS A 334 27.86 35.48 23.55
N GLU A 335 28.34 34.24 23.64
CA GLU A 335 29.78 33.93 23.57
C GLU A 335 30.39 34.34 22.22
N THR A 336 29.64 34.24 21.12
CA THR A 336 30.09 34.70 19.79
C THR A 336 29.96 36.21 19.56
N GLY A 337 29.23 36.92 20.41
CA GLY A 337 29.03 38.37 20.31
C GLY A 337 28.06 38.83 19.21
N ASP A 338 27.27 37.90 18.63
CA ASP A 338 26.32 38.21 17.56
C ASP A 338 24.99 38.70 18.14
N THR A 339 24.87 40.02 18.33
CA THR A 339 23.68 40.65 18.93
C THR A 339 22.43 40.53 18.06
N ASP A 340 22.61 40.48 16.74
CA ASP A 340 21.49 40.39 15.79
C ASP A 340 20.88 38.99 15.83
N ALA A 341 21.71 37.94 15.91
CA ALA A 341 21.24 36.57 16.09
C ALA A 341 20.56 36.35 17.45
N VAL A 342 21.03 37.00 18.51
CA VAL A 342 20.37 36.98 19.83
C VAL A 342 18.97 37.61 19.75
N ALA A 343 18.86 38.79 19.15
CA ALA A 343 17.57 39.46 18.99
C ALA A 343 16.60 38.64 18.12
N ALA A 344 17.10 38.04 17.03
CA ALA A 344 16.32 37.15 16.17
C ALA A 344 15.82 35.91 16.92
N LEU A 345 16.65 35.32 17.78
CA LEU A 345 16.24 34.16 18.59
C LEU A 345 15.21 34.53 19.65
N ILE A 346 15.31 35.70 20.28
CA ILE A 346 14.29 36.18 21.22
C ILE A 346 12.95 36.36 20.50
N GLY A 347 12.96 36.99 19.31
CA GLY A 347 11.77 37.11 18.48
C GLY A 347 11.18 35.74 18.07
N PHE A 348 12.04 34.77 17.76
CA PHE A 348 11.63 33.40 17.46
C PHE A 348 10.96 32.73 18.67
N ILE A 349 11.57 32.78 19.85
CA ILE A 349 11.02 32.23 21.10
C ILE A 349 9.67 32.87 21.40
N ASP A 350 9.57 34.19 21.23
CA ASP A 350 8.32 34.89 21.44
C ASP A 350 7.25 34.40 20.46
N SER A 351 7.58 34.20 19.19
CA SER A 351 6.60 33.71 18.19
C SER A 351 6.16 32.26 18.38
N GLU A 352 7.08 31.36 18.76
CA GLU A 352 6.81 29.92 18.88
C GLU A 352 6.14 29.56 20.21
N GLU A 353 6.52 30.23 21.29
CA GLU A 353 6.05 29.89 22.65
C GLU A 353 4.96 30.84 23.18
N HIS A 354 4.68 31.99 22.53
CA HIS A 354 3.47 32.78 22.86
C HIS A 354 2.20 32.16 22.25
N GLY A 355 1.59 31.26 23.01
CA GLY A 355 0.19 30.85 22.81
C GLY A 355 -0.81 31.72 23.60
N VAL A 356 -2.10 31.61 23.26
CA VAL A 356 -3.22 32.28 23.98
C VAL A 356 -3.35 31.81 25.45
N GLN A 357 -2.76 30.67 25.80
CA GLN A 357 -2.85 30.09 27.14
C GLN A 357 -1.78 30.61 28.12
N PRO A 358 -2.13 30.79 29.41
CA PRO A 358 -1.25 31.42 30.42
C PRO A 358 0.00 30.61 30.77
N VAL A 359 0.00 29.28 30.59
CA VAL A 359 1.17 28.41 30.88
C VAL A 359 2.29 28.61 29.85
N ALA A 360 1.95 28.92 28.59
CA ALA A 360 2.91 29.14 27.52
C ALA A 360 3.73 30.43 27.74
N ARG A 361 3.14 31.45 28.38
CA ARG A 361 3.80 32.72 28.74
C ARG A 361 4.93 32.58 29.76
N LEU A 362 5.05 31.43 30.44
CA LEU A 362 6.11 31.19 31.42
C LEU A 362 7.45 30.81 30.77
N VAL A 363 7.42 30.26 29.55
CA VAL A 363 8.64 29.77 28.88
C VAL A 363 9.58 30.92 28.50
N PRO A 364 9.15 32.00 27.83
CA PRO A 364 10.03 33.13 27.51
C PRO A 364 10.59 33.81 28.76
N LEU A 365 9.77 33.99 29.79
CA LEU A 365 10.18 34.60 31.07
C LEU A 365 11.22 33.75 31.81
N GLU A 366 11.05 32.42 31.82
CA GLU A 366 12.02 31.52 32.44
C GLU A 366 13.33 31.46 31.65
N VAL A 367 13.28 31.48 30.31
CA VAL A 367 14.46 31.58 29.45
C VAL A 367 15.21 32.89 29.74
N ALA A 368 14.51 34.02 29.78
CA ALA A 368 15.09 35.32 30.09
C ALA A 368 15.74 35.32 31.49
N ARG A 369 15.04 34.82 32.51
CA ARG A 369 15.56 34.72 33.89
C ARG A 369 16.85 33.90 33.95
N ARG A 370 16.86 32.69 33.37
CA ARG A 370 18.03 31.80 33.39
C ARG A 370 19.22 32.38 32.62
N THR A 371 18.95 33.02 31.49
CA THR A 371 19.99 33.69 30.69
C THR A 371 20.59 34.87 31.45
N LEU A 372 19.76 35.68 32.11
CA LEU A 372 20.22 36.79 32.95
C LEU A 372 21.07 36.31 34.14
N CYS A 373 20.64 35.27 34.85
CA CYS A 373 21.43 34.66 35.92
C CYS A 373 22.81 34.21 35.41
N TRP A 374 22.85 33.51 34.27
CA TRP A 374 24.11 33.11 33.66
C TRP A 374 24.99 34.31 33.28
N THR A 375 24.45 35.37 32.66
CA THR A 375 25.23 36.56 32.31
C THR A 375 25.80 37.26 33.53
N ARG A 376 25.05 37.33 34.63
CA ARG A 376 25.52 37.87 35.91
C ARG A 376 26.68 37.03 36.45
N ASP A 377 26.49 35.72 36.53
CA ASP A 377 27.50 34.81 37.08
C ASP A 377 28.80 34.84 36.22
N LEU A 378 28.67 34.98 34.90
CA LEU A 378 29.79 35.20 33.98
C LEU A 378 30.51 36.53 34.27
N LEU A 379 29.77 37.64 34.41
CA LEU A 379 30.33 38.95 34.73
C LEU A 379 31.05 38.95 36.09
N ASP A 380 30.46 38.32 37.11
CA ASP A 380 31.07 38.17 38.44
C ASP A 380 32.36 37.34 38.37
N SER A 381 32.38 36.27 37.56
CA SER A 381 33.60 35.48 37.34
C SER A 381 34.73 36.25 36.64
N MET A 382 34.38 37.23 35.79
CA MET A 382 35.34 38.11 35.14
C MET A 382 35.80 39.26 36.06
N ALA A 383 34.93 39.75 36.94
CA ALA A 383 35.21 40.88 37.84
C ALA A 383 36.21 40.53 38.97
N PHE A 384 36.38 39.25 39.31
CA PHE A 384 37.30 38.79 40.37
C PHE A 384 38.69 38.33 39.87
N GLY A 385 39.02 38.58 38.60
CA GLY A 385 40.19 38.00 37.94
C GLY A 385 41.14 39.00 37.29
N ALA A 386 41.50 40.12 37.94
CA ALA A 386 42.48 41.04 37.37
C ALA A 386 43.93 40.49 37.46
N ASP A 387 44.29 39.76 38.52
CA ASP A 387 45.67 39.32 38.73
C ASP A 387 45.89 37.79 38.64
N ALA A 388 44.89 36.95 38.93
CA ALA A 388 45.05 35.48 38.86
C ALA A 388 44.80 34.88 37.46
N SER A 389 44.02 35.56 36.62
CA SER A 389 43.51 35.01 35.35
C SER A 389 44.51 35.06 34.20
N ARG A 390 45.49 35.98 34.25
CA ARG A 390 46.58 36.05 33.26
C ARG A 390 47.57 34.88 33.40
N GLU A 391 47.77 34.38 34.61
CA GLU A 391 48.67 33.26 34.91
C GLU A 391 48.06 31.90 34.47
N LEU A 392 46.73 31.75 34.64
CA LEU A 392 45.99 30.54 34.24
C LEU A 392 45.76 30.47 32.73
N PHE A 393 45.47 31.59 32.06
CA PHE A 393 45.34 31.63 30.60
C PHE A 393 46.66 31.31 29.86
N ARG A 394 47.82 31.62 30.47
CA ARG A 394 49.15 31.21 29.95
C ARG A 394 49.50 29.74 30.19
N ARG A 395 48.79 29.03 31.06
CA ARG A 395 49.06 27.62 31.38
C ARG A 395 48.17 26.64 30.61
N HIS A 396 47.15 27.10 29.88
CA HIS A 396 46.16 26.25 29.21
C HIS A 396 45.91 26.58 27.72
N VAL A 397 46.68 27.52 27.15
CA VAL A 397 47.04 27.51 25.72
C VAL A 397 48.30 26.68 25.59
#